data_AF-A0A9P7AAS2-F1
#
_entry.id   AF-A0A9P7AAS2-F1
#
_cell.length_a   1.000
_cell.length_b   1.000
_cell.length_c   1.000
_cell.angle_alpha   90.00
_cell.angle_beta   90.00
_cell.angle_gamma   90.00
#
_symmetry.space_group_name_H-M   'P 1'
#
loop_
_entity.id
_entity.type
_entity.pdbx_description
1 polymer ?
#
loop_
_entity_poly.entity_id
_entity_poly.type
_entity_poly.pdbx_seq_one_letter_code
_entity_poly.pdbx_strand_id
1 'polypeptide(L)'
;MKTAPDSKRWTHFHSALQLAISRSAHKWTYEDFQECFTLWCKEEPHGAEGIFNTVSRHMEDQIHQSCENLFKEFNVRDSINILHAVVSEARARKQRGEIHGKDVWRENLAPRAAVRARTVRVMESEVERIRAELQALEEENTALYARCKDNDDKQRAADAKTVELLDILDDVYAKWSQLPQDEIGVWALESAENVGLAQPP
;
A
#
# COMPACT_ATOMS: atom_id res chain seq x y z
N MET A 1 2.74 -7.90 13.81
CA MET A 1 2.59 -6.49 14.18
C MET A 1 3.45 -6.24 15.42
N LYS A 2 4.45 -5.35 15.36
CA LYS A 2 5.21 -4.97 16.55
C LYS A 2 4.27 -4.15 17.45
N THR A 3 3.91 -4.68 18.61
CA THR A 3 3.18 -3.92 19.63
C THR A 3 4.02 -2.71 20.02
N ALA A 4 3.49 -1.52 19.83
CA ALA A 4 4.14 -0.30 20.28
C ALA A 4 4.43 -0.41 21.79
N PRO A 5 5.55 0.14 22.28
CA PRO A 5 5.84 0.17 23.71
C PRO A 5 4.70 0.87 24.46
N ASP A 6 4.36 0.34 25.63
CA ASP A 6 3.27 0.89 26.42
C ASP A 6 3.50 2.34 26.81
N SER A 7 2.44 3.15 26.69
CA SER A 7 2.50 4.52 27.16
C SER A 7 2.59 4.58 28.68
N LYS A 8 3.24 5.63 29.20
CA LYS A 8 3.26 5.92 30.65
C LYS A 8 1.84 5.99 31.22
N ARG A 9 0.88 6.50 30.43
CA ARG A 9 -0.53 6.61 30.82
C ARG A 9 -1.16 5.23 31.01
N TRP A 10 -0.90 4.28 30.11
CA TRP A 10 -1.37 2.90 30.24
C TRP A 10 -0.80 2.26 31.50
N THR A 11 0.51 2.36 31.73
CA THR A 11 1.16 1.79 32.91
C THR A 11 0.54 2.32 34.21
N HIS A 12 0.34 3.64 34.32
CA HIS A 12 -0.30 4.23 35.50
C HIS A 12 -1.75 3.76 35.67
N PHE A 13 -2.55 3.76 34.60
CA PHE A 13 -3.93 3.30 34.63
C PHE A 13 -4.03 1.84 35.09
N HIS A 14 -3.25 0.96 34.46
CA HIS A 14 -3.24 -0.46 34.77
C HIS A 14 -2.76 -0.73 36.20
N SER A 15 -1.68 -0.06 36.65
CA SER A 15 -1.19 -0.20 38.03
C SER A 15 -2.19 0.27 39.09
N ALA A 16 -2.91 1.37 38.81
CA ALA A 16 -3.91 1.91 39.73
C ALA A 16 -5.12 0.98 39.81
N LEU A 17 -5.51 0.38 38.69
CA LEU A 17 -6.59 -0.59 38.66
C LEU A 17 -6.21 -1.87 39.40
N GLN A 18 -5.03 -2.43 39.16
CA GLN A 18 -4.55 -3.62 39.89
C GLN A 18 -4.56 -3.38 41.41
N LEU A 19 -4.10 -2.20 41.85
CA LEU A 19 -4.15 -1.81 43.26
C LEU A 19 -5.59 -1.71 43.79
N ALA A 20 -6.53 -1.21 42.97
CA ALA A 20 -7.93 -1.14 43.36
C ALA A 20 -8.58 -2.54 43.47
N ILE A 21 -8.23 -3.46 42.57
CA ILE A 21 -8.69 -4.85 42.60
C ILE A 21 -8.20 -5.54 43.87
N SER A 22 -6.90 -5.49 44.16
CA SER A 22 -6.34 -6.13 45.35
C SER A 22 -6.93 -5.56 46.64
N ARG A 23 -7.07 -4.23 46.73
CA ARG A 23 -7.72 -3.58 47.89
C ARG A 23 -9.19 -3.96 48.04
N SER A 24 -9.91 -4.21 46.94
CA SER A 24 -11.33 -4.58 47.00
C SER A 24 -11.49 -6.03 47.41
N ALA A 25 -10.66 -6.93 46.88
CA ALA A 25 -10.67 -8.35 47.22
C ALA A 25 -10.28 -8.60 48.69
N HIS A 26 -9.38 -7.80 49.24
CA HIS A 26 -8.89 -7.90 50.62
C HIS A 26 -9.53 -6.92 51.61
N LYS A 27 -10.63 -6.26 51.24
CA LYS A 27 -11.29 -5.29 52.13
C LYS A 27 -11.95 -5.96 53.34
N TRP A 28 -12.43 -7.19 53.17
CA TRP A 28 -13.00 -8.02 54.23
C TRP A 28 -11.88 -8.88 54.80
N THR A 29 -11.76 -8.85 56.11
CA THR A 29 -10.70 -9.54 56.86
C THR A 29 -11.19 -10.92 57.32
N TYR A 30 -10.25 -11.75 57.77
CA TYR A 30 -10.62 -13.01 58.41
C TYR A 30 -11.42 -12.79 59.70
N GLU A 31 -11.22 -11.65 60.38
CA GLU A 31 -12.00 -11.27 61.56
C GLU A 31 -13.48 -11.03 61.19
N ASP A 32 -13.74 -10.29 60.11
CA ASP A 32 -15.10 -10.07 59.58
C ASP A 32 -15.77 -11.41 59.19
N PHE A 33 -14.99 -12.33 58.64
CA PHE A 33 -15.47 -13.67 58.28
C PHE A 33 -15.80 -14.50 59.53
N GLN A 34 -14.96 -14.45 60.55
CA GLN A 34 -15.16 -15.14 61.81
C GLN A 34 -16.40 -14.63 62.55
N GLU A 35 -16.68 -13.32 62.52
CA GLU A 35 -17.90 -12.75 63.10
C GLU A 35 -19.16 -13.31 62.43
N CYS A 36 -19.12 -13.56 61.12
CA CYS A 36 -20.24 -14.13 60.39
C CYS A 36 -20.38 -15.65 60.58
N PHE A 37 -19.27 -16.37 60.79
CA PHE A 37 -19.22 -17.84 60.87
C PHE A 37 -18.58 -18.35 62.18
N THR A 38 -18.98 -17.76 63.31
CA THR A 38 -18.34 -17.99 64.63
C THR A 38 -18.27 -19.45 65.08
N LEU A 39 -19.30 -20.26 64.83
CA LEU A 39 -19.33 -21.66 65.26
C LEU A 39 -18.30 -22.49 64.48
N TRP A 40 -18.29 -22.34 63.15
CA TRP A 40 -17.43 -23.10 62.26
C TRP A 40 -15.96 -22.71 62.39
N CYS A 41 -15.66 -21.41 62.52
CA CYS A 41 -14.30 -20.94 62.76
C CYS A 41 -13.72 -21.42 64.11
N LYS A 42 -14.57 -21.75 65.10
CA LYS A 42 -14.16 -22.34 66.37
C LYS A 42 -13.92 -23.84 66.28
N GLU A 43 -14.74 -24.54 65.50
CA GLU A 43 -14.65 -26.00 65.33
C GLU A 43 -13.49 -26.40 64.41
N GLU A 44 -13.25 -25.64 63.33
CA GLU A 44 -12.22 -25.96 62.35
C GLU A 44 -11.48 -24.70 61.83
N PRO A 45 -10.58 -24.11 62.64
CA PRO A 45 -9.91 -22.84 62.33
C PRO A 45 -9.10 -22.89 61.03
N HIS A 46 -8.36 -23.99 60.81
CA HIS A 46 -7.51 -24.15 59.64
C HIS A 46 -8.32 -24.33 58.33
N GLY A 47 -9.50 -24.96 58.41
CA GLY A 47 -10.39 -25.10 57.27
C GLY A 47 -11.02 -23.77 56.87
N ALA A 48 -11.51 -23.02 57.85
CA ALA A 48 -12.12 -21.70 57.64
C ALA A 48 -11.11 -20.68 57.05
N GLU A 49 -9.87 -20.64 57.57
CA GLU A 49 -8.82 -19.78 57.03
C GLU A 49 -8.42 -20.17 55.59
N GLY A 50 -8.36 -21.48 55.30
CA GLY A 50 -8.11 -22.00 53.95
C GLY A 50 -9.20 -21.57 52.95
N ILE A 51 -10.47 -21.67 53.34
CA ILE A 51 -11.60 -21.24 52.50
C ILE A 51 -11.61 -19.72 52.32
N PHE A 52 -11.40 -18.93 53.38
CA PHE A 52 -11.31 -17.47 53.28
C PHE A 52 -10.26 -17.01 52.26
N ASN A 53 -9.05 -17.58 52.33
CA ASN A 53 -7.98 -17.30 51.39
C ASN A 53 -8.31 -17.74 49.96
N THR A 54 -9.01 -18.87 49.81
CA THR A 54 -9.44 -19.39 48.51
C THR A 54 -10.47 -18.49 47.86
N VAL A 55 -11.47 -18.03 48.61
CA VAL A 55 -12.51 -17.10 48.14
C VAL A 55 -11.89 -15.76 47.76
N SER A 56 -11.00 -15.22 48.60
CA SER A 56 -10.33 -13.93 48.33
C SER A 56 -9.52 -13.97 47.04
N ARG A 57 -8.70 -15.02 46.85
CA ARG A 57 -7.94 -15.22 45.59
C ARG A 57 -8.86 -15.41 44.39
N HIS A 58 -9.90 -16.22 44.54
CA HIS A 58 -10.84 -16.46 43.46
C HIS A 58 -11.57 -15.19 43.01
N MET A 59 -11.98 -14.33 43.96
CA MET A 59 -12.56 -13.02 43.65
C MET A 59 -11.56 -12.13 42.91
N GLU A 60 -10.31 -12.05 43.37
CA GLU A 60 -9.26 -11.28 42.71
C GLU A 60 -9.03 -11.75 41.27
N ASP A 61 -8.85 -13.06 41.07
CA ASP A 61 -8.63 -13.67 39.75
C ASP A 61 -9.81 -13.43 38.81
N GLN A 62 -11.05 -13.59 39.29
CA GLN A 62 -12.25 -13.34 38.49
C GLN A 62 -12.39 -11.89 38.07
N ILE A 63 -12.18 -10.95 39.01
CA ILE A 63 -12.24 -9.51 38.70
C ILE A 63 -11.14 -9.16 37.70
N HIS A 64 -9.93 -9.64 37.91
CA HIS A 64 -8.80 -9.39 37.01
C HIS A 64 -9.10 -9.93 35.60
N GLN A 65 -9.57 -11.16 35.49
CA GLN A 65 -9.89 -11.77 34.19
C GLN A 65 -11.04 -11.06 33.47
N SER A 66 -12.06 -10.61 34.21
CA SER A 66 -13.15 -9.81 33.66
C SER A 66 -12.65 -8.47 33.11
N CYS A 67 -11.80 -7.77 33.86
CA CYS A 67 -11.17 -6.52 33.39
C CYS A 67 -10.30 -6.74 32.15
N GLU A 68 -9.49 -7.79 32.10
CA GLU A 68 -8.66 -8.11 30.94
C GLU A 68 -9.50 -8.44 29.69
N ASN A 69 -10.65 -9.10 29.86
CA ASN A 69 -11.57 -9.35 28.76
C ASN A 69 -12.17 -8.04 28.23
N LEU A 70 -12.61 -7.15 29.13
CA LEU A 70 -13.09 -5.82 28.74
C LEU A 70 -12.00 -5.00 28.03
N PHE A 71 -10.75 -5.09 28.49
CA PHE A 71 -9.64 -4.39 27.83
C PHE A 71 -9.39 -4.85 26.41
N LYS A 72 -9.56 -6.15 26.15
CA LYS A 72 -9.47 -6.72 24.80
C LYS A 72 -10.67 -6.30 23.94
N GLU A 73 -11.88 -6.40 24.48
CA GLU A 73 -13.11 -6.08 23.75
C GLU A 73 -13.16 -4.61 23.30
N PHE A 74 -12.84 -3.69 24.21
CA PHE A 74 -12.88 -2.25 23.93
C PHE A 74 -11.56 -1.68 23.40
N ASN A 75 -10.55 -2.54 23.17
CA ASN A 75 -9.20 -2.16 22.78
C ASN A 75 -8.66 -0.97 23.60
N VAL A 76 -8.79 -1.07 24.93
CA VAL A 76 -8.52 0.03 25.86
C VAL A 76 -7.05 0.42 25.85
N ARG A 77 -6.17 -0.58 25.75
CA ARG A 77 -4.72 -0.38 25.71
C ARG A 77 -4.31 0.53 24.55
N ASP A 78 -4.75 0.21 23.33
CA ASP A 78 -4.42 1.01 22.15
C ASP A 78 -5.06 2.39 22.23
N SER A 79 -6.31 2.47 22.68
CA SER A 79 -7.02 3.75 22.83
C SER A 79 -6.31 4.69 23.82
N ILE A 80 -5.83 4.18 24.95
CA ILE A 80 -5.06 4.94 25.94
C ILE A 80 -3.69 5.34 25.38
N ASN A 81 -3.04 4.45 24.62
CA ASN A 81 -1.77 4.75 23.96
C ASN A 81 -1.92 5.86 22.90
N ILE A 82 -2.96 5.81 22.06
CA ILE A 82 -3.29 6.86 21.09
C ILE A 82 -3.55 8.18 21.83
N LEU A 83 -4.34 8.15 22.90
CA LEU A 83 -4.59 9.35 23.71
C LEU A 83 -3.29 9.94 24.29
N HIS A 84 -2.37 9.09 24.76
CA HIS A 84 -1.09 9.55 25.27
C HIS A 84 -0.24 10.20 24.16
N ALA A 85 -0.21 9.62 22.96
CA ALA A 85 0.49 10.19 21.82
C ALA A 85 -0.08 11.57 21.43
N VAL A 86 -1.40 11.67 21.27
CA VAL A 86 -2.09 12.92 20.91
C VAL A 86 -1.85 14.02 21.96
N VAL A 87 -1.94 13.69 23.25
CA VAL A 87 -1.69 14.66 24.33
C VAL A 87 -0.22 15.10 24.36
N SER A 88 0.72 14.18 24.15
CA SER A 88 2.15 14.49 24.15
C SER A 88 2.52 15.38 22.97
N GLU A 89 1.96 15.08 21.79
CA GLU A 89 2.09 15.92 20.60
C GLU A 89 1.50 17.32 20.82
N ALA A 90 0.28 17.41 21.36
CA ALA A 90 -0.36 18.68 21.67
C ALA A 90 0.44 19.52 22.68
N ARG A 91 1.05 18.89 23.70
CA ARG A 91 1.95 19.55 24.63
C ARG A 91 3.21 20.08 23.94
N ALA A 92 3.79 19.30 23.04
CA ALA A 92 4.95 19.72 22.26
C ALA A 92 4.62 20.89 21.32
N ARG A 93 3.46 20.85 20.63
CA ARG A 93 2.94 21.96 19.80
C ARG A 93 2.76 23.23 20.65
N LYS A 94 2.18 23.11 21.84
CA LYS A 94 2.02 24.23 22.78
C LYS A 94 3.36 24.83 23.20
N GLN A 95 4.37 24.00 23.49
CA GLN A 95 5.73 24.48 23.83
C GLN A 95 6.41 25.22 22.68
N ARG A 96 6.11 24.85 21.43
CA ARG A 96 6.59 25.56 20.23
C ARG A 96 5.80 26.84 19.91
N GLY A 97 4.74 27.15 20.65
CA GLY A 97 3.87 28.30 20.36
C GLY A 97 2.87 28.07 19.22
N GLU A 98 2.73 26.84 18.71
CA GLU A 98 1.79 26.46 17.65
C GLU A 98 0.36 26.26 18.22
N ILE A 99 -0.20 27.32 18.80
CA ILE A 99 -1.51 27.27 19.48
C ILE A 99 -2.66 27.37 18.47
N HIS A 100 -2.41 27.97 17.30
CA HIS A 100 -3.42 28.21 16.26
C HIS A 100 -3.04 27.47 14.96
N GLY A 101 -3.46 26.20 14.86
CA GLY A 101 -3.28 25.37 13.67
C GLY A 101 -4.61 25.01 12.98
N LYS A 102 -4.51 24.54 11.73
CA LYS A 102 -5.65 23.97 10.98
C LYS A 102 -6.25 22.72 11.64
N ASP A 103 -5.44 22.03 12.44
CA ASP A 103 -5.72 20.76 13.13
C ASP A 103 -6.05 20.96 14.62
N VAL A 104 -6.60 22.12 14.99
CA VAL A 104 -7.06 22.41 16.36
C VAL A 104 -8.54 22.14 16.45
N TRP A 105 -8.94 21.30 17.41
CA TRP A 105 -10.34 21.03 17.70
C TRP A 105 -11.09 22.31 18.08
N ARG A 106 -12.30 22.48 17.57
CA ARG A 106 -13.19 23.62 17.85
C ARG A 106 -14.56 23.07 18.22
N GLU A 107 -15.18 23.68 19.22
CA GLU A 107 -16.50 23.28 19.72
C GLU A 107 -17.59 23.38 18.64
N ASN A 108 -17.53 24.43 17.82
CA ASN A 108 -18.46 24.67 16.71
C ASN A 108 -17.93 24.19 15.35
N LEU A 109 -17.31 23.00 15.29
CA LEU A 109 -16.85 22.44 14.03
C LEU A 109 -18.03 21.89 13.21
N ALA A 110 -18.31 22.51 12.06
CA ALA A 110 -19.34 22.01 11.16
C ALA A 110 -19.02 20.56 10.73
N PRO A 111 -20.01 19.63 10.68
CA PRO A 111 -19.78 18.24 10.32
C PRO A 111 -19.05 18.07 8.97
N ARG A 112 -19.37 18.94 8.00
CA ARG A 112 -18.68 18.97 6.70
C ARG A 112 -17.18 19.26 6.83
N ALA A 113 -16.78 20.14 7.75
CA ALA A 113 -15.37 20.45 7.98
C ALA A 113 -14.62 19.27 8.63
N ALA A 114 -15.26 18.57 9.57
CA ALA A 114 -14.71 17.36 10.19
C ALA A 114 -14.50 16.24 9.15
N VAL A 115 -15.50 16.01 8.29
CA VAL A 115 -15.40 15.01 7.21
C VAL A 115 -14.28 15.38 6.25
N ARG A 116 -14.20 16.64 5.80
CA ARG A 116 -13.13 17.11 4.90
C ARG A 116 -11.75 16.92 5.52
N ALA A 117 -11.55 17.24 6.79
CA ALA A 117 -10.24 17.08 7.44
C ALA A 117 -9.74 15.62 7.38
N ARG A 118 -10.65 14.64 7.46
CA ARG A 118 -10.31 13.22 7.30
C ARG A 118 -10.12 12.83 5.84
N THR A 119 -11.02 13.25 4.97
CA THR A 119 -11.02 12.86 3.55
C THR A 119 -9.84 13.46 2.79
N VAL A 120 -9.42 14.69 3.12
CA VAL A 120 -8.31 15.39 2.45
C VAL A 120 -7.03 14.56 2.50
N ARG A 121 -6.69 13.93 3.64
CA ARG A 121 -5.49 13.10 3.76
C ARG A 121 -5.47 11.93 2.78
N VAL A 122 -6.62 11.30 2.54
CA VAL A 122 -6.75 10.19 1.58
C VAL A 122 -6.73 10.71 0.14
N MET A 123 -7.37 11.85 -0.11
CA MET A 123 -7.39 12.47 -1.43
C MET A 123 -6.02 13.01 -1.84
N GLU A 124 -5.20 13.49 -0.91
CA GLU A 124 -3.83 13.95 -1.20
C GLU A 124 -2.97 12.80 -1.73
N SER A 125 -2.99 11.62 -1.09
CA SER A 125 -2.25 10.46 -1.62
C SER A 125 -2.73 10.02 -3.00
N GLU A 126 -4.02 10.15 -3.26
CA GLU A 126 -4.61 9.77 -4.54
C GLU A 126 -4.29 10.76 -5.66
N VAL A 127 -4.27 12.06 -5.34
CA VAL A 127 -3.83 13.11 -6.26
C VAL A 127 -2.38 12.91 -6.66
N GLU A 128 -1.49 12.58 -5.72
CA GLU A 128 -0.08 12.32 -6.03
C GLU A 128 0.08 11.07 -6.90
N ARG A 129 -0.69 10.02 -6.65
CA ARG A 129 -0.72 8.82 -7.49
C ARG A 129 -1.13 9.14 -8.93
N ILE A 130 -2.23 9.87 -9.12
CA ILE A 130 -2.75 10.23 -10.45
C ILE A 130 -1.78 11.15 -11.19
N ARG A 131 -1.13 12.10 -10.49
CA ARG A 131 -0.11 12.97 -11.09
C ARG A 131 1.08 12.18 -11.62
N ALA A 132 1.56 11.21 -10.85
CA ALA A 132 2.66 10.35 -11.28
C ALA A 132 2.28 9.51 -12.51
N GLU A 133 1.06 8.97 -12.54
CA GLU A 133 0.54 8.22 -13.69
C GLU A 133 0.39 9.10 -14.94
N LEU A 134 -0.12 10.32 -14.77
CA LEU A 134 -0.23 11.29 -15.86
C LEU A 134 1.15 11.63 -16.44
N GLN A 135 2.14 11.90 -15.59
CA GLN A 135 3.49 12.21 -16.04
C GLN A 135 4.11 11.04 -16.81
N ALA A 136 3.97 9.81 -16.30
CA ALA A 136 4.47 8.62 -16.99
C ALA A 136 3.82 8.44 -18.38
N LEU A 137 2.51 8.69 -18.48
CA LEU A 137 1.79 8.58 -19.74
C LEU A 137 2.18 9.70 -20.73
N GLU A 138 2.39 10.92 -20.25
CA GLU A 138 2.89 12.03 -21.07
C GLU A 138 4.28 11.72 -21.63
N GLU A 139 5.18 11.19 -20.80
CA GLU A 139 6.52 10.75 -21.21
C GLU A 139 6.45 9.63 -22.26
N GLU A 140 5.64 8.60 -22.04
CA GLU A 140 5.42 7.52 -23.01
C GLU A 140 4.86 8.06 -24.33
N ASN A 141 3.86 8.93 -24.27
CA ASN A 141 3.23 9.50 -25.45
C ASN A 141 4.24 10.33 -26.26
N THR A 142 5.07 11.15 -25.60
CA THR A 142 6.12 11.92 -26.28
C THR A 142 7.14 11.02 -26.97
N ALA A 143 7.52 9.90 -26.35
CA ALA A 143 8.43 8.91 -26.93
C ALA A 143 7.80 8.19 -28.14
N LEU A 144 6.51 7.83 -28.04
CA LEU A 144 5.76 7.22 -29.14
C LEU A 144 5.62 8.18 -30.32
N TYR A 145 5.28 9.45 -30.07
CA TYR A 145 5.23 10.47 -31.13
C TYR A 145 6.58 10.63 -31.83
N ALA A 146 7.68 10.66 -31.08
CA ALA A 146 9.01 10.73 -31.68
C ALA A 146 9.31 9.53 -32.57
N ARG A 147 8.92 8.32 -32.13
CA ARG A 147 9.08 7.08 -32.91
C ARG A 147 8.21 7.03 -34.16
N CYS A 148 6.95 7.48 -34.08
CA CYS A 148 6.08 7.59 -35.25
C CYS A 148 6.68 8.54 -36.29
N LYS A 149 7.17 9.70 -35.86
CA LYS A 149 7.79 10.67 -36.76
C LYS A 149 9.04 10.11 -37.45
N ASP A 150 9.91 9.43 -36.71
CA ASP A 150 11.10 8.77 -37.27
C ASP A 150 10.73 7.66 -38.28
N ASN A 151 9.68 6.89 -38.00
CA ASN A 151 9.16 5.90 -38.95
C ASN A 151 8.59 6.55 -40.21
N ASP A 152 7.81 7.63 -40.08
CA ASP A 152 7.26 8.37 -41.23
C ASP A 152 8.38 8.93 -42.10
N ASP A 153 9.43 9.49 -41.50
CA ASP A 153 10.59 10.03 -42.22
C ASP A 153 11.36 8.92 -42.95
N LYS A 154 11.54 7.75 -42.31
CA LYS A 154 12.13 6.56 -42.94
C LYS A 154 11.30 6.03 -44.09
N GLN A 155 9.98 6.00 -43.93
CA GLN A 155 9.06 5.55 -44.97
C GLN A 155 9.11 6.49 -46.17
N ARG A 156 9.06 7.81 -45.96
CA ARG A 156 9.23 8.79 -47.04
C ARG A 156 10.55 8.63 -47.78
N ALA A 157 11.65 8.39 -47.07
CA ALA A 157 12.95 8.15 -47.68
C ALA A 157 13.00 6.85 -48.48
N ALA A 158 12.33 5.79 -48.01
CA ALA A 158 12.21 4.53 -48.74
C ALA A 158 11.35 4.70 -50.01
N ASP A 159 10.19 5.35 -49.89
CA ASP A 159 9.30 5.63 -51.02
C ASP A 159 10.01 6.46 -52.10
N ALA A 160 10.78 7.47 -51.71
CA ALA A 160 11.58 8.27 -52.64
C ALA A 160 12.61 7.43 -53.41
N LYS A 161 13.30 6.50 -52.73
CA LYS A 161 14.23 5.55 -53.38
C LYS A 161 13.51 4.56 -54.28
N THR A 162 12.32 4.11 -53.89
CA THR A 162 11.52 3.21 -54.72
C THR A 162 11.09 3.90 -56.01
N VAL A 163 10.68 5.16 -55.95
CA VAL A 163 10.38 5.96 -57.15
C VAL A 163 11.61 6.09 -58.04
N GLU A 164 12.78 6.43 -57.49
CA GLU A 164 14.03 6.51 -58.26
C GLU A 164 14.38 5.17 -58.95
N LEU A 165 14.21 4.05 -58.26
CA LEU A 165 14.46 2.72 -58.83
C LEU A 165 13.45 2.36 -59.92
N LEU A 166 12.19 2.77 -59.78
CA LEU A 166 11.17 2.58 -60.82
C LEU A 166 11.49 3.41 -62.06
N ASP A 167 11.94 4.66 -61.89
CA ASP A 167 12.38 5.50 -63.02
C ASP A 167 13.55 4.84 -63.78
N ILE A 168 14.52 4.27 -63.05
CA ILE A 168 15.63 3.51 -63.66
C ILE A 168 15.12 2.27 -64.39
N LEU A 169 14.15 1.56 -63.82
CA LEU A 169 13.57 0.37 -64.44
C LEU A 169 12.83 0.72 -65.73
N ASP A 170 12.07 1.82 -65.74
CA ASP A 170 11.37 2.34 -66.92
C ASP A 170 12.37 2.74 -68.01
N ASP A 171 13.49 3.38 -67.65
CA ASP A 171 14.59 3.71 -68.56
C ASP A 171 15.24 2.46 -69.18
N VAL A 172 15.49 1.43 -68.36
CA VAL A 172 16.04 0.15 -68.82
C VAL A 172 15.06 -0.56 -69.74
N TYR A 173 13.77 -0.58 -69.38
CA TYR A 173 12.72 -1.16 -70.20
C TYR A 173 12.60 -0.44 -71.55
N ALA A 174 12.63 0.89 -71.56
CA ALA A 174 12.61 1.68 -72.79
C ALA A 174 13.80 1.32 -73.70
N LYS A 175 15.01 1.24 -73.15
CA LYS A 175 16.20 0.80 -73.91
C LYS A 175 16.08 -0.64 -74.40
N TRP A 176 15.62 -1.56 -73.55
CA TRP A 176 15.41 -2.97 -73.90
C TRP A 176 14.41 -3.14 -75.05
N SER A 177 13.33 -2.38 -75.03
CA SER A 177 12.30 -2.40 -76.07
C SER A 177 12.77 -1.90 -77.44
N GLN A 178 13.84 -1.07 -77.46
CA GLN A 178 14.46 -0.56 -78.68
C GLN A 178 15.51 -1.51 -79.27
N LEU A 179 15.94 -2.55 -78.55
CA LEU A 179 16.84 -3.55 -79.10
C LEU A 179 16.12 -4.35 -80.20
N PRO A 180 16.78 -4.63 -81.34
CA PRO A 180 16.22 -5.43 -82.42
C PRO A 180 16.11 -6.89 -81.98
N GLN A 181 14.99 -7.23 -81.35
CA GLN A 181 14.71 -8.57 -80.82
C GLN A 181 14.76 -9.65 -81.91
N ASP A 182 14.38 -9.29 -83.14
CA ASP A 182 14.42 -10.19 -84.30
C ASP A 182 15.87 -10.54 -84.71
N GLU A 183 16.78 -9.57 -84.68
CA GLU A 183 18.21 -9.80 -85.00
C GLU A 183 18.91 -10.61 -83.90
N ILE A 184 18.56 -10.36 -82.63
CA ILE A 184 19.06 -11.13 -81.49
C ILE A 184 18.53 -12.57 -81.54
N GLY A 185 17.27 -12.76 -81.92
CA GLY A 185 16.66 -14.07 -82.10
C GLY A 185 17.33 -14.88 -83.22
N VAL A 186 17.63 -14.24 -84.35
CA VAL A 186 18.38 -14.85 -85.46
C VAL A 186 19.80 -15.20 -85.02
N TRP A 187 20.52 -14.27 -84.37
CA TRP A 187 21.88 -14.53 -83.86
C TRP A 187 21.93 -15.67 -82.83
N ALA A 188 20.92 -15.77 -81.95
CA ALA A 188 20.81 -16.86 -80.98
C ALA A 188 20.54 -18.21 -81.66
N LEU A 189 19.72 -18.23 -82.71
CA LEU A 189 19.47 -19.41 -83.54
C LEU A 189 20.74 -19.86 -84.28
N GLU A 190 21.44 -18.94 -84.94
CA GLU A 190 22.70 -19.22 -85.64
C GLU A 190 23.80 -19.71 -84.67
N SER A 191 23.86 -19.15 -83.46
CA SER A 191 24.82 -19.58 -82.44
C SER A 191 24.48 -20.96 -81.87
N ALA A 192 23.19 -21.27 -81.66
CA ALA A 192 22.75 -22.58 -81.20
C ALA A 192 22.95 -23.67 -82.28
N GLU A 193 22.70 -23.35 -83.55
CA GLU A 193 22.98 -24.24 -84.68
C GLU A 193 24.48 -24.50 -84.83
N ASN A 194 25.33 -23.48 -84.66
CA ASN A 194 26.79 -23.65 -84.68
C ASN A 194 27.32 -24.51 -83.51
N VAL A 195 26.70 -24.44 -82.33
CA VAL A 195 27.05 -25.32 -81.19
C VAL A 195 26.52 -26.75 -81.40
N GLY A 196 25.35 -26.92 -82.02
CA GLY A 196 24.83 -28.23 -82.41
C GLY A 196 25.67 -28.93 -83.50
N LEU A 197 26.32 -28.15 -84.38
CA LEU A 197 27.26 -28.66 -85.39
C LEU A 197 28.66 -28.98 -84.82
N ALA A 198 28.97 -28.53 -83.60
CA ALA A 198 30.25 -28.78 -82.93
C ALA A 198 30.27 -30.07 -82.07
N GLN A 199 29.24 -30.92 -82.18
CA GLN A 199 29.19 -32.23 -81.51
C GLN A 199 29.52 -33.33 -82.53
N PRO A 200 30.73 -33.94 -82.50
CA PRO A 200 31.07 -35.07 -83.37
C PRO A 200 30.39 -36.37 -82.90
N PRO A 201 30.24 -37.39 -83.78
CA PRO A 201 29.56 -38.66 -83.47
C PRO A 201 30.21 -39.45 -82.33
#